data_AF-A0A3P8ITV0-F1
#
_entry.id   AF-A0A3P8ITV0-F1
#
_cell.length_a   1.000
_cell.length_b   1.000
_cell.length_c   1.000
_cell.angle_alpha   90.00
_cell.angle_beta   90.00
_cell.angle_gamma   90.00
#
_symmetry.space_group_name_H-M   'P 1'
#
loop_
_entity.id
_entity.type
_entity.pdbx_description
1 polymer ?
#
loop_
_entity_poly.entity_id
_entity_poly.type
_entity_poly.pdbx_seq_one_letter_code
_entity_poly.pdbx_strand_id
1 'polypeptide(L)'
;MAAGYRVGVYSSPHLVRYTERVRVQGEELAEAAHTASFAEIEAARGEISLSYFEFGTLSALWLFKQARLDVVILEVGLGGRLDATNIVDADVAVVTSIALDHTDWLGPDRESIGREKAGIFRSGKPAIVGEPDMPHTIADVAAEKGAVLRRRGVDWRYASGEQGWDFSDERGTLAGLPLPQVPMPNAATALAALRASGLTVSEQGDSRRY
;
A
#
# COMPACT_ATOMS: atom_id res chain seq x y z
N MET A 1 -0.69 -2.94 18.11
CA MET A 1 0.28 -3.02 16.99
C MET A 1 1.64 -3.43 17.53
N ALA A 2 2.34 -4.31 16.83
CA ALA A 2 3.50 -5.04 17.37
C ALA A 2 4.78 -4.19 17.54
N ALA A 3 5.01 -3.18 16.70
CA ALA A 3 6.25 -2.40 16.68
C ALA A 3 6.15 -0.98 17.30
N GLY A 4 5.02 -0.65 17.95
CA GLY A 4 4.84 0.64 18.64
C GLY A 4 4.54 1.87 17.77
N TYR A 5 4.62 1.77 16.44
CA TYR A 5 4.28 2.88 15.53
C TYR A 5 2.82 3.30 15.61
N ARG A 6 2.56 4.60 15.39
CA ARG A 6 1.24 5.17 15.15
C ARG A 6 0.91 5.08 13.67
N VAL A 7 -0.10 4.27 13.31
CA VAL A 7 -0.38 3.91 11.92
C VAL A 7 -1.79 4.32 11.51
N GLY A 8 -1.88 4.92 10.33
CA GLY A 8 -3.12 5.17 9.61
C GLY A 8 -3.20 4.30 8.36
N VAL A 9 -4.39 3.82 8.03
CA VAL A 9 -4.64 3.04 6.82
C VAL A 9 -5.83 3.63 6.07
N TYR A 10 -5.61 4.00 4.82
CA TYR A 10 -6.66 4.31 3.87
C TYR A 10 -6.91 3.11 2.97
N SER A 11 -8.15 2.63 2.91
CA SER A 11 -8.56 1.48 2.10
C SER A 11 -9.83 1.73 1.30
N SER A 12 -10.00 1.03 0.18
CA SER A 12 -11.23 1.11 -0.62
C SER A 12 -11.45 -0.16 -1.49
N PRO A 13 -12.70 -0.54 -1.79
CA PRO A 13 -13.96 0.05 -1.32
C PRO A 13 -14.22 -0.26 0.17
N HIS A 14 -15.43 0.06 0.64
CA HIS A 14 -15.93 -0.37 1.95
C HIS A 14 -17.02 -1.41 1.74
N LEU A 15 -17.25 -2.26 2.74
CA LEU A 15 -18.27 -3.30 2.70
C LEU A 15 -19.63 -2.79 3.17
N VAL A 16 -19.67 -2.11 4.33
CA VAL A 16 -20.93 -1.66 4.95
C VAL A 16 -20.92 -0.17 5.23
N ARG A 17 -19.88 0.34 5.91
CA ARG A 17 -19.81 1.73 6.37
C ARG A 17 -18.66 2.47 5.70
N TYR A 18 -18.90 3.72 5.32
CA TYR A 18 -17.85 4.56 4.75
C TYR A 18 -16.64 4.73 5.69
N THR A 19 -16.87 4.74 7.00
CA THR A 19 -15.83 4.86 8.04
C THR A 19 -14.79 3.74 8.00
N GLU A 20 -15.12 2.57 7.43
CA GLU A 20 -14.16 1.47 7.21
C GLU A 20 -12.94 1.90 6.40
N ARG A 21 -13.09 2.92 5.53
CA ARG A 21 -12.05 3.41 4.63
C ARG A 21 -10.87 4.06 5.36
N VAL A 22 -11.07 4.58 6.58
CA VAL A 22 -10.01 5.29 7.33
C VAL A 22 -9.88 4.67 8.70
N ARG A 23 -8.77 3.98 8.92
CA ARG A 23 -8.44 3.40 10.23
C ARG A 23 -7.23 4.10 10.83
N VAL A 24 -7.31 4.39 12.13
CA VAL A 24 -6.19 4.89 12.93
C VAL A 24 -6.00 3.94 14.10
N GLN A 25 -4.77 3.46 14.29
CA GLN A 25 -4.46 2.41 15.28
C GLN A 25 -5.30 1.12 15.13
N GLY A 26 -5.80 0.84 13.92
CA GLY A 26 -6.63 -0.33 13.63
C GLY A 26 -8.14 -0.10 13.79
N GLU A 27 -8.55 1.06 14.32
CA GLU A 27 -9.96 1.38 14.59
C GLU A 27 -10.50 2.40 13.59
N GLU A 28 -11.79 2.27 13.25
CA GLU A 28 -12.53 3.27 12.48
C GLU A 28 -12.64 4.58 13.28
N LEU A 29 -12.63 5.71 12.57
CA LEU A 29 -12.90 7.02 13.18
C LEU A 29 -14.41 7.27 13.28
N ALA A 30 -14.81 8.07 14.27
CA ALA A 30 -16.20 8.47 14.42
C ALA A 30 -16.69 9.25 13.19
N GLU A 31 -17.94 9.06 12.79
CA GLU A 31 -18.56 9.77 11.65
C GLU A 31 -18.40 11.29 11.73
N ALA A 32 -18.50 11.86 12.94
CA ALA A 32 -18.31 13.29 13.17
C ALA A 32 -16.90 13.80 12.78
N ALA A 33 -15.87 12.95 12.86
CA ALA A 33 -14.54 13.31 12.40
C ALA A 33 -14.50 13.41 10.86
N HIS A 34 -15.18 12.49 10.18
CA HIS A 34 -15.28 12.50 8.71
C HIS A 34 -16.09 13.69 8.20
N THR A 35 -17.21 14.02 8.84
CA THR A 35 -17.99 15.20 8.43
C THR A 35 -17.23 16.50 8.67
N ALA A 36 -16.48 16.59 9.76
CA ALA A 36 -15.59 17.72 10.02
C ALA A 36 -14.49 17.82 8.94
N SER A 37 -13.82 16.72 8.61
CA SER A 37 -12.80 16.73 7.54
C SER A 37 -13.39 17.06 6.18
N PHE A 38 -14.61 16.60 5.87
CA PHE A 38 -15.30 16.98 4.65
C PHE A 38 -15.62 18.47 4.57
N ALA A 39 -16.06 19.09 5.67
CA ALA A 39 -16.30 20.52 5.72
C ALA A 39 -15.01 21.33 5.46
N GLU A 40 -13.88 20.87 5.99
CA GLU A 40 -12.57 21.48 5.74
C GLU A 40 -12.14 21.36 4.27
N ILE A 41 -12.33 20.19 3.65
CA ILE A 41 -12.03 20.01 2.22
C ILE A 41 -12.97 20.86 1.34
N GLU A 42 -14.25 20.93 1.68
CA GLU A 42 -15.23 21.76 0.97
C GLU A 42 -14.86 23.25 1.01
N ALA A 43 -14.48 23.75 2.18
CA ALA A 43 -14.04 25.14 2.31
C ALA A 43 -12.72 25.40 1.56
N ALA A 44 -11.79 24.44 1.59
CA ALA A 44 -10.47 24.60 0.98
C ALA A 44 -10.45 24.46 -0.54
N ARG A 45 -11.34 23.66 -1.14
CA ARG A 45 -11.34 23.43 -2.60
C ARG A 45 -11.79 24.66 -3.41
N GLY A 46 -12.55 25.57 -2.80
CA GLY A 46 -13.14 26.71 -3.50
C GLY A 46 -13.92 26.27 -4.74
N GLU A 47 -13.55 26.79 -5.91
CA GLU A 47 -14.19 26.47 -7.19
C GLU A 47 -13.63 25.20 -7.87
N ILE A 48 -12.60 24.57 -7.31
CA ILE A 48 -12.03 23.35 -7.87
C ILE A 48 -13.01 22.20 -7.66
N SER A 49 -13.44 21.59 -8.76
CA SER A 49 -14.26 20.38 -8.74
C SER A 49 -13.41 19.17 -8.35
N LEU A 50 -13.94 18.32 -7.49
CA LEU A 50 -13.33 17.07 -7.06
C LEU A 50 -14.32 15.93 -7.28
N SER A 51 -13.84 14.81 -7.81
CA SER A 51 -14.60 13.56 -7.82
C SER A 51 -14.82 13.05 -6.40
N TYR A 52 -15.74 12.10 -6.25
CA TYR A 52 -15.99 11.42 -4.97
C TYR A 52 -14.71 10.81 -4.37
N PHE A 53 -13.87 10.21 -5.21
CA PHE A 53 -12.65 9.54 -4.74
C PHE A 53 -11.55 10.54 -4.37
N GLU A 54 -11.40 11.63 -5.12
CA GLU A 54 -10.45 12.70 -4.78
C GLU A 54 -10.84 13.37 -3.46
N PHE A 55 -12.13 13.68 -3.27
CA PHE A 55 -12.63 14.28 -2.04
C PHE A 55 -12.43 13.36 -0.82
N GLY A 56 -12.75 12.07 -0.97
CA GLY A 56 -12.53 11.06 0.07
C GLY A 56 -11.04 10.88 0.42
N THR A 57 -10.17 10.91 -0.59
CA THR A 57 -8.72 10.79 -0.39
C THR A 57 -8.16 11.99 0.36
N LEU A 58 -8.53 13.21 -0.03
CA LEU A 58 -8.12 14.42 0.69
C LEU A 58 -8.62 14.43 2.14
N SER A 59 -9.85 13.97 2.37
CA SER A 59 -10.42 13.81 3.71
C SER A 59 -9.60 12.82 4.56
N ALA A 60 -9.23 11.66 4.01
CA ALA A 60 -8.37 10.69 4.70
C ALA A 60 -6.99 11.27 5.05
N LEU A 61 -6.33 11.95 4.09
CA LEU A 61 -5.04 12.61 4.32
C LEU A 61 -5.14 13.69 5.40
N TRP A 62 -6.22 14.47 5.41
CA TRP A 62 -6.46 15.47 6.44
C TRP A 62 -6.61 14.82 7.83
N LEU A 63 -7.41 13.75 7.95
CA LEU A 63 -7.59 13.01 9.19
C LEU A 63 -6.27 12.44 9.73
N PHE A 64 -5.45 11.87 8.85
CA PHE A 64 -4.12 11.36 9.22
C PHE A 64 -3.17 12.46 9.69
N LYS A 65 -3.21 13.64 9.05
CA LYS A 65 -2.45 14.81 9.49
C LYS A 65 -2.84 15.22 10.91
N GLN A 66 -4.14 15.26 11.23
CA GLN A 66 -4.62 15.58 12.59
C GLN A 66 -4.20 14.52 13.61
N ALA A 67 -4.19 13.25 13.21
CA ALA A 67 -3.85 12.13 14.09
C ALA A 67 -2.35 12.04 14.44
N ARG A 68 -1.46 12.83 13.81
CA ARG A 68 0.00 12.84 14.08
C ARG A 68 0.58 11.42 14.09
N LEU A 69 0.51 10.77 12.94
CA LEU A 69 0.93 9.39 12.74
C LEU A 69 2.41 9.31 12.39
N ASP A 70 3.02 8.16 12.68
CA ASP A 70 4.39 7.84 12.27
C ASP A 70 4.41 7.24 10.86
N VAL A 71 3.38 6.45 10.51
CA VAL A 71 3.26 5.77 9.21
C VAL A 71 1.83 5.88 8.69
N VAL A 72 1.69 6.12 7.39
CA VAL A 72 0.41 6.06 6.68
C VAL A 72 0.52 5.04 5.55
N ILE A 73 -0.46 4.15 5.44
CA ILE A 73 -0.61 3.18 4.36
C ILE A 73 -1.76 3.65 3.49
N LEU A 74 -1.50 3.88 2.21
CA LEU A 74 -2.50 4.32 1.23
C LEU A 74 -2.73 3.18 0.23
N GLU A 75 -3.93 2.61 0.25
CA GLU A 75 -4.38 1.73 -0.83
C GLU A 75 -4.79 2.59 -2.04
N VAL A 76 -4.20 2.29 -3.19
CA VAL A 76 -4.55 2.93 -4.47
C VAL A 76 -5.96 2.51 -4.85
N GLY A 77 -6.82 3.46 -5.26
CA GLY A 77 -8.18 3.17 -5.67
C GLY A 77 -8.26 2.47 -7.02
N LEU A 78 -7.67 3.07 -8.06
CA LEU A 78 -7.65 2.51 -9.41
C LEU A 78 -6.35 2.82 -10.14
N GLY A 79 -5.72 1.77 -10.69
CA GLY A 79 -4.48 1.92 -11.46
C GLY A 79 -3.32 2.32 -10.55
N GLY A 80 -2.91 3.59 -10.61
CA GLY A 80 -1.80 4.14 -9.83
C GLY A 80 -1.38 5.51 -10.32
N ARG A 81 -0.95 5.62 -11.59
CA ARG A 81 -0.39 6.86 -12.16
C ARG A 81 -1.28 8.09 -11.97
N LEU A 82 -2.58 7.94 -12.19
CA LEU A 82 -3.58 9.01 -12.09
C LEU A 82 -4.50 8.90 -10.87
N ASP A 83 -4.19 7.99 -9.95
CA ASP A 83 -5.00 7.81 -8.74
C ASP A 83 -4.81 8.98 -7.77
N ALA A 84 -5.87 9.37 -7.06
CA ALA A 84 -5.83 10.47 -6.11
C ALA A 84 -4.79 10.27 -4.99
N THR A 85 -4.49 9.02 -4.62
CA THR A 85 -3.45 8.73 -3.62
C THR A 85 -2.04 9.05 -4.13
N ASN A 86 -1.84 9.07 -5.44
CA ASN A 86 -0.54 9.30 -6.06
C ASN A 86 -0.09 10.77 -6.02
N ILE A 87 -0.88 11.68 -5.44
CA ILE A 87 -0.40 13.03 -5.08
C ILE A 87 0.60 13.00 -3.93
N VAL A 88 0.65 11.90 -3.16
CA VAL A 88 1.59 11.71 -2.04
C VAL A 88 2.84 10.99 -2.55
N ASP A 89 4.01 11.54 -2.21
CA ASP A 89 5.29 10.91 -2.50
C ASP A 89 5.58 9.78 -1.51
N ALA A 90 5.31 8.55 -1.93
CA ALA A 90 5.53 7.37 -1.10
C ALA A 90 7.02 7.10 -0.82
N ASP A 91 7.34 6.80 0.43
CA ASP A 91 8.68 6.33 0.83
C ASP A 91 8.97 4.90 0.38
N VAL A 92 7.92 4.08 0.28
CA VAL A 92 7.95 2.73 -0.30
C VAL A 92 6.68 2.55 -1.13
N ALA A 93 6.84 2.18 -2.38
CA ALA A 93 5.73 1.88 -3.28
C ALA A 93 5.58 0.37 -3.49
N VAL A 94 4.36 -0.13 -3.60
CA VAL A 94 4.08 -1.57 -3.66
C VAL A 94 3.09 -1.89 -4.77
N VAL A 95 3.45 -2.83 -5.65
CA VAL A 95 2.54 -3.50 -6.58
C VAL A 95 2.37 -4.94 -6.11
N THR A 96 1.18 -5.30 -5.63
CA THR A 96 0.91 -6.64 -5.08
C THR A 96 0.80 -7.70 -6.17
N SER A 97 -0.01 -7.44 -7.21
CA SER A 97 -0.25 -8.35 -8.32
C SER A 97 -0.72 -7.60 -9.57
N ILE A 98 -0.63 -8.25 -10.73
CA ILE A 98 -1.19 -7.80 -12.00
C ILE A 98 -2.19 -8.84 -12.50
N ALA A 99 -3.40 -8.41 -12.80
CA ALA A 99 -4.44 -9.20 -13.44
C ALA A 99 -5.21 -8.31 -14.41
N LEU A 100 -5.92 -8.91 -15.38
CA LEU A 100 -6.80 -8.19 -16.28
C LEU A 100 -8.05 -7.77 -15.51
N ASP A 101 -8.09 -6.52 -15.10
CA ASP A 101 -9.21 -5.88 -14.42
C ASP A 101 -9.24 -4.40 -14.79
N HIS A 102 -10.43 -3.80 -14.83
CA HIS A 102 -10.64 -2.39 -15.20
C HIS A 102 -9.96 -1.99 -16.52
N THR A 103 -10.04 -2.86 -17.53
CA THR A 103 -9.37 -2.67 -18.83
C THR A 103 -9.79 -1.41 -19.58
N ASP A 104 -11.01 -0.92 -19.33
CA ASP A 104 -11.52 0.33 -19.91
C ASP A 104 -10.69 1.56 -19.49
N TRP A 105 -10.06 1.51 -18.32
CA TRP A 105 -9.25 2.59 -17.77
C TRP A 105 -7.75 2.33 -17.86
N LEU A 106 -7.35 1.07 -17.66
CA LEU A 106 -5.95 0.69 -17.49
C LEU A 106 -5.32 0.10 -18.75
N GLY A 107 -6.14 -0.16 -19.79
CA GLY A 107 -5.73 -0.79 -21.03
C GLY A 107 -6.02 -2.30 -21.08
N PRO A 108 -5.89 -2.91 -22.26
CA PRO A 108 -6.42 -4.24 -22.54
C PRO A 108 -5.53 -5.40 -22.08
N ASP A 109 -4.32 -5.14 -21.58
CA ASP A 109 -3.31 -6.16 -21.33
C ASP A 109 -2.51 -5.92 -20.04
N ARG A 110 -1.75 -6.95 -19.62
CA ARG A 110 -0.94 -6.90 -18.41
C ARG A 110 0.13 -5.79 -18.45
N GLU A 111 0.59 -5.42 -19.64
CA GLU A 111 1.65 -4.42 -19.81
C GLU A 111 1.11 -2.99 -19.62
N SER A 112 -0.02 -2.67 -20.26
CA SER A 112 -0.72 -1.40 -20.03
C SER A 112 -1.11 -1.22 -18.56
N ILE A 113 -1.67 -2.27 -17.94
CA ILE A 113 -2.01 -2.27 -16.51
C ILE A 113 -0.75 -2.11 -15.64
N GLY A 114 0.32 -2.85 -15.95
CA GLY A 114 1.60 -2.77 -15.24
C GLY A 114 2.17 -1.36 -15.24
N ARG A 115 2.20 -0.71 -16.42
CA ARG A 115 2.66 0.68 -16.57
C ARG A 115 1.84 1.66 -15.72
N GLU A 116 0.52 1.55 -15.71
CA GLU A 116 -0.35 2.41 -14.91
C GLU A 116 -0.10 2.23 -13.41
N LYS A 117 0.00 0.98 -12.93
CA LYS A 117 0.28 0.71 -11.52
C LYS A 117 1.66 1.20 -11.09
N ALA A 118 2.69 1.00 -11.91
CA ALA A 118 4.06 1.47 -11.63
C ALA A 118 4.18 3.01 -11.56
N GLY A 119 3.14 3.74 -11.97
CA GLY A 119 3.07 5.19 -11.82
C GLY A 119 3.25 5.70 -10.39
N ILE A 120 3.00 4.87 -9.38
CA ILE A 120 3.20 5.22 -7.96
C ILE A 120 4.68 5.20 -7.52
N PHE A 121 5.59 4.70 -8.35
CA PHE A 121 7.01 4.67 -8.01
C PHE A 121 7.59 6.09 -7.86
N ARG A 122 8.67 6.20 -7.08
CA ARG A 122 9.37 7.45 -6.76
C ARG A 122 10.88 7.29 -6.88
N SER A 123 11.55 8.36 -7.30
CA SER A 123 13.00 8.35 -7.55
C SER A 123 13.78 8.06 -6.28
N GLY A 124 14.74 7.14 -6.36
CA GLY A 124 15.56 6.70 -5.23
C GLY A 124 14.81 5.94 -4.13
N LYS A 125 13.50 5.69 -4.29
CA LYS A 125 12.67 5.00 -3.30
C LYS A 125 12.46 3.52 -3.69
N PRO A 126 12.32 2.61 -2.71
CA PRO A 126 11.98 1.22 -2.98
C PRO A 126 10.65 1.07 -3.73
N ALA A 127 10.68 0.27 -4.79
CA ALA A 127 9.52 -0.15 -5.58
C ALA A 127 9.39 -1.67 -5.49
N ILE A 128 8.48 -2.13 -4.63
CA ILE A 128 8.30 -3.55 -4.31
C ILE A 128 7.26 -4.17 -5.22
N VAL A 129 7.61 -5.29 -5.85
CA VAL A 129 6.70 -6.00 -6.76
C VAL A 129 6.50 -7.44 -6.30
N GLY A 130 5.28 -7.75 -5.88
CA GLY A 130 4.82 -9.07 -5.46
C GLY A 130 4.33 -9.99 -6.58
N GLU A 131 4.10 -9.42 -7.76
CA GLU A 131 3.72 -10.13 -8.98
C GLU A 131 4.86 -11.04 -9.44
N PRO A 132 4.69 -12.38 -9.42
CA PRO A 132 5.75 -13.30 -9.84
C PRO A 132 5.99 -13.28 -11.36
N ASP A 133 4.98 -12.99 -12.17
CA ASP A 133 5.09 -12.86 -13.63
C ASP A 133 5.02 -11.39 -14.03
N MET A 134 6.01 -10.62 -13.58
CA MET A 134 6.00 -9.16 -13.68
C MET A 134 6.06 -8.68 -15.14
N PRO A 135 5.09 -7.86 -15.60
CA PRO A 135 5.15 -7.20 -16.90
C PRO A 135 6.41 -6.35 -17.06
N HIS A 136 7.02 -6.33 -18.25
CA HIS A 136 8.30 -5.63 -18.48
C HIS A 136 8.15 -4.11 -18.32
N THR A 137 6.98 -3.57 -18.64
CA THR A 137 6.65 -2.15 -18.47
C THR A 137 6.79 -1.64 -17.03
N ILE A 138 6.66 -2.49 -16.01
CA ILE A 138 6.92 -2.10 -14.62
C ILE A 138 8.39 -1.77 -14.42
N ALA A 139 9.30 -2.55 -15.03
CA ALA A 139 10.73 -2.29 -15.00
C ALA A 139 11.09 -1.02 -15.79
N ASP A 140 10.46 -0.80 -16.94
CA ASP A 140 10.65 0.42 -17.73
C ASP A 140 10.30 1.66 -16.92
N VAL A 141 9.12 1.70 -16.28
CA VAL A 141 8.70 2.83 -15.45
C VAL A 141 9.60 3.01 -14.23
N ALA A 142 10.05 1.92 -13.61
CA ALA A 142 11.00 2.01 -12.50
C ALA A 142 12.33 2.65 -12.96
N ALA A 143 12.84 2.29 -14.14
CA ALA A 143 14.04 2.89 -14.72
C ALA A 143 13.82 4.36 -15.11
N GLU A 144 12.70 4.67 -15.77
CA GLU A 144 12.30 6.05 -16.14
C GLU A 144 12.27 6.98 -14.92
N LYS A 145 11.76 6.49 -13.78
CA LYS A 145 11.67 7.26 -12.53
C LYS A 145 12.93 7.18 -11.66
N GLY A 146 13.86 6.29 -11.97
CA GLY A 146 15.01 5.99 -11.11
C GLY A 146 14.61 5.38 -9.76
N ALA A 147 13.54 4.58 -9.72
CA ALA A 147 13.09 3.88 -8.52
C ALA A 147 13.92 2.60 -8.26
N VAL A 148 14.07 2.22 -7.01
CA VAL A 148 14.84 1.03 -6.61
C VAL A 148 13.94 -0.20 -6.64
N LEU A 149 13.87 -0.84 -7.81
CA LEU A 149 13.00 -2.00 -8.05
C LEU A 149 13.45 -3.23 -7.25
N ARG A 150 12.52 -3.88 -6.52
CA ARG A 150 12.74 -5.12 -5.78
C ARG A 150 11.62 -6.12 -6.05
N ARG A 151 11.93 -7.21 -6.73
CA ARG A 151 10.96 -8.14 -7.32
C ARG A 151 10.94 -9.49 -6.62
N ARG A 152 9.74 -10.04 -6.48
CA ARG A 152 9.55 -11.44 -6.12
C ARG A 152 10.28 -12.35 -7.11
N GLY A 153 10.97 -13.37 -6.60
CA GLY A 153 11.72 -14.34 -7.39
C GLY A 153 13.12 -13.89 -7.81
N VAL A 154 13.44 -12.59 -7.66
CA VAL A 154 14.76 -12.03 -7.97
C VAL A 154 15.42 -11.49 -6.71
N ASP A 155 14.84 -10.44 -6.12
CA ASP A 155 15.40 -9.72 -4.97
C ASP A 155 14.93 -10.29 -3.63
N TRP A 156 13.74 -10.89 -3.63
CA TRP A 156 13.17 -11.55 -2.47
C TRP A 156 12.30 -12.73 -2.88
N ARG A 157 12.08 -13.68 -1.97
CA ARG A 157 11.24 -14.86 -2.20
C ARG A 157 10.64 -15.35 -0.89
N TYR A 158 9.65 -16.22 -0.99
CA TYR A 158 9.11 -16.94 0.16
C TYR A 158 8.85 -18.41 -0.19
N ALA A 159 8.82 -19.26 0.83
CA ALA A 159 8.42 -20.66 0.74
C ALA A 159 7.42 -20.95 1.86
N SER A 160 6.28 -21.57 1.54
CA SER A 160 5.26 -21.94 2.53
C SER A 160 5.26 -23.44 2.75
N GLY A 161 5.18 -23.88 4.00
CA GLY A 161 4.93 -25.26 4.41
C GLY A 161 3.62 -25.39 5.19
N GLU A 162 3.38 -26.55 5.80
CA GLU A 162 2.16 -26.83 6.57
C GLU A 162 2.10 -26.11 7.93
N GLN A 163 3.25 -25.87 8.56
CA GLN A 163 3.33 -25.33 9.93
C GLN A 163 3.83 -23.88 9.99
N GLY A 164 4.26 -23.32 8.86
CA GLY A 164 4.86 -21.99 8.79
C GLY A 164 5.39 -21.69 7.40
N TRP A 165 6.06 -20.54 7.27
CA TRP A 165 6.66 -20.11 6.02
C TRP A 165 7.96 -19.35 6.27
N ASP A 166 8.80 -19.32 5.24
CA ASP A 166 10.09 -18.65 5.27
C ASP A 166 10.10 -17.51 4.26
N PHE A 167 10.78 -16.42 4.60
CA PHE A 167 11.01 -15.28 3.74
C PHE A 167 12.51 -15.02 3.61
N SER A 168 12.99 -14.75 2.40
CA SER A 168 14.41 -14.46 2.15
C SER A 168 14.58 -13.25 1.24
N ASP A 169 15.50 -12.35 1.60
CA ASP A 169 15.97 -11.21 0.81
C ASP A 169 17.49 -10.99 1.00
N GLU A 170 18.02 -9.86 0.52
CA GLU A 170 19.44 -9.49 0.67
C GLU A 170 19.91 -9.36 2.12
N ARG A 171 18.99 -9.18 3.07
CA ARG A 171 19.27 -9.02 4.50
C ARG A 171 19.19 -10.35 5.26
N GLY A 172 18.97 -11.47 4.56
CA GLY A 172 18.94 -12.81 5.12
C GLY A 172 17.54 -13.44 5.11
N THR A 173 17.39 -14.49 5.92
CA THR A 173 16.18 -15.33 5.95
C THR A 173 15.49 -15.23 7.30
N LEU A 174 14.18 -14.99 7.27
CA LEU A 174 13.27 -15.15 8.39
C LEU A 174 12.58 -16.51 8.23
N ALA A 175 12.90 -17.46 9.11
CA ALA A 175 12.39 -18.83 9.03
C ALA A 175 11.28 -19.08 10.05
N GLY A 176 10.37 -20.01 9.73
CA GLY A 176 9.33 -20.47 10.66
C GLY A 176 8.32 -19.39 11.04
N LEU A 177 8.03 -18.44 10.14
CA LEU A 177 7.01 -17.43 10.34
C LEU A 177 5.62 -18.09 10.44
N PRO A 178 4.72 -17.57 11.29
CA PRO A 178 3.37 -18.12 11.43
C PRO A 178 2.58 -17.94 10.13
N LEU A 179 1.77 -18.93 9.77
CA LEU A 179 0.91 -18.85 8.59
C LEU A 179 -0.08 -17.67 8.72
N PRO A 180 -0.18 -16.80 7.70
CA PRO A 180 -1.06 -15.64 7.74
C PRO A 180 -2.52 -16.05 7.55
N GLN A 181 -3.43 -15.23 8.10
CA GLN A 181 -4.88 -15.32 7.83
C GLN A 181 -5.28 -14.57 6.55
N VAL A 182 -4.32 -13.96 5.86
CA VAL A 182 -4.47 -13.29 4.57
C VAL A 182 -3.75 -14.10 3.49
N PRO A 183 -4.04 -13.89 2.19
CA PRO A 183 -3.31 -14.59 1.13
C PRO A 183 -1.80 -14.48 1.28
N MET A 184 -1.11 -15.63 1.25
CA MET A 184 0.33 -15.73 1.45
C MET A 184 1.16 -14.77 0.56
N PRO A 185 0.86 -14.58 -0.75
CA PRO A 185 1.57 -13.61 -1.57
C PRO A 185 1.53 -12.17 -1.00
N ASN A 186 0.41 -11.77 -0.40
CA ASN A 186 0.24 -10.43 0.16
C ASN A 186 1.03 -10.26 1.46
N ALA A 187 1.04 -11.29 2.32
CA ALA A 187 1.85 -11.29 3.54
C ALA A 187 3.35 -11.17 3.22
N ALA A 188 3.84 -11.94 2.24
CA ALA A 188 5.23 -11.87 1.81
C ALA A 188 5.58 -10.50 1.17
N THR A 189 4.69 -9.94 0.36
CA THR A 189 4.88 -8.62 -0.25
C THR A 189 4.93 -7.50 0.82
N ALA A 190 4.04 -7.57 1.82
CA ALA A 190 4.04 -6.64 2.95
C ALA A 190 5.36 -6.73 3.75
N LEU A 191 5.87 -7.95 3.98
CA LEU A 191 7.15 -8.15 4.65
C LEU A 191 8.33 -7.60 3.83
N ALA A 192 8.33 -7.79 2.51
CA ALA A 192 9.33 -7.21 1.62
C ALA A 192 9.32 -5.67 1.69
N ALA A 193 8.14 -5.05 1.67
CA ALA A 193 8.00 -3.60 1.81
C ALA A 193 8.45 -3.09 3.17
N LEU A 194 8.07 -3.79 4.25
CA LEU A 194 8.49 -3.43 5.59
C LEU A 194 10.01 -3.48 5.73
N ARG A 195 10.65 -4.55 5.26
CA ARG A 195 12.11 -4.68 5.31
C ARG A 195 12.78 -3.61 4.46
N ALA A 196 12.27 -3.30 3.27
CA ALA A 196 12.82 -2.25 2.42
C ALA A 196 12.66 -0.82 2.99
N SER A 197 11.66 -0.57 3.85
CA SER A 197 11.36 0.76 4.40
C SER A 197 12.42 1.34 5.34
N GLY A 198 13.25 0.49 5.95
CA GLY A 198 14.19 0.93 6.99
C GLY A 198 13.55 1.19 8.36
N LEU A 199 12.23 0.98 8.51
CA LEU A 199 11.57 1.00 9.82
C LEU A 199 12.16 -0.08 10.73
N THR A 200 12.28 0.25 12.02
CA THR A 200 12.80 -0.68 13.02
C THR A 200 11.65 -1.53 13.54
N VAL A 201 11.59 -2.78 13.10
CA VAL A 201 10.60 -3.76 13.57
C VAL A 201 11.34 -4.99 14.09
N SER A 202 11.06 -5.37 15.34
CA SER A 202 11.65 -6.56 15.96
C SER A 202 11.14 -7.85 15.31
N GLU A 203 12.00 -8.85 15.22
CA GLU A 203 11.63 -10.19 14.70
C GLU A 203 10.65 -10.94 15.63
N GLN A 204 10.55 -10.52 16.89
CA GLN A 204 9.55 -11.06 17.82
C GLN A 204 8.18 -10.39 17.57
N GLY A 205 7.31 -11.09 16.84
CA GLY A 205 5.88 -10.91 16.99
C GLY A 205 5.49 -11.45 18.36
N ASP A 206 4.95 -10.58 19.23
CA ASP A 206 4.52 -10.94 20.57
C ASP A 206 3.47 -12.07 20.49
N SER A 207 3.91 -13.32 20.69
CA SER A 207 3.08 -14.54 20.64
C SER A 207 2.17 -14.68 21.86
N ARG A 208 1.90 -13.57 22.55
CA ARG A 208 1.06 -13.47 23.74
C ARG A 208 0.00 -12.40 23.53
N ARG A 209 -1.10 -12.78 22.88
CA ARG A 209 -2.47 -12.25 23.07
C ARG A 209 -3.34 -12.85 21.98
N TYR A 210 -3.85 -14.05 22.23
CA TYR A 210 -5.28 -14.41 22.17
C TYR A 210 -5.46 -15.64 23.05
#